data_AF-A0A1F5S033-F1
#
_entry.id   AF-A0A1F5S033-F1
#
_cell.length_a   1.000
_cell.length_b   1.000
_cell.length_c   1.000
_cell.angle_alpha   90.00
_cell.angle_beta   90.00
_cell.angle_gamma   90.00
#
_symmetry.space_group_name_H-M   'P 1'
#
loop_
_entity.id
_entity.type
_entity.pdbx_description
1 polymer ?
#
loop_
_entity_poly.entity_id
_entity_poly.type
_entity_poly.pdbx_seq_one_letter_code
_entity_poly.pdbx_strand_id
1 'polypeptide(L)'
;MSDQKIKALIKESVLKLINNTISDKKIKKIVSKHEVKTHFVPMKYRILGGLLQSLNIQFGNFIEVLIHTIVEREKGLEIITALSGRKNIPLSLSAKTDSLIDQFITERQVNTDKQLSKQFEAFLSKIVVAQKSNDSSNIKKHDIDVLFKDKKTNVMYYLEVKYDDNHDTGKFVDINRKFLKTYAGLVKTLNIKDVKQLKPILYYLNRKIMKGNIYVPEETHIYRGEKLFKEFFAIQYEDLDDCLKNVSEDEEIIAIFDNLYKKIRYGK
;
A
#
# COMPACT_ATOMS: atom_id res chain seq x y z
N MET A 1 12.72 -0.76 -20.48
CA MET A 1 11.72 -0.66 -21.58
C MET A 1 11.78 0.75 -22.12
N SER A 2 11.31 1.03 -23.34
CA SER A 2 11.01 2.42 -23.70
C SER A 2 9.81 2.91 -22.86
N ASP A 3 9.83 4.17 -22.44
CA ASP A 3 8.78 4.78 -21.63
C ASP A 3 7.39 4.63 -22.26
N GLN A 4 7.32 4.62 -23.59
CA GLN A 4 6.08 4.43 -24.34
C GLN A 4 5.37 3.10 -24.03
N LYS A 5 6.10 2.00 -23.80
CA LYS A 5 5.48 0.71 -23.45
C LYS A 5 4.88 0.72 -22.04
N ILE A 6 5.50 1.44 -21.10
CA ILE A 6 4.99 1.60 -19.74
C ILE A 6 3.75 2.49 -19.76
N LYS A 7 3.81 3.60 -20.51
CA LYS A 7 2.67 4.52 -20.68
C LYS A 7 1.43 3.82 -21.25
N ALA A 8 1.59 3.02 -22.30
CA ALA A 8 0.49 2.24 -22.87
C ALA A 8 -0.11 1.24 -21.87
N LEU A 9 0.74 0.52 -21.14
CA LEU A 9 0.31 -0.44 -20.12
C LEU A 9 -0.44 0.24 -18.97
N ILE A 10 0.01 1.42 -18.54
CA ILE A 10 -0.67 2.22 -17.52
C ILE A 10 -2.06 2.65 -18.04
N LYS A 11 -2.15 3.21 -19.26
CA LYS A 11 -3.45 3.64 -19.82
C LYS A 11 -4.43 2.47 -19.92
N GLU A 12 -4.00 1.33 -20.46
CA GLU A 12 -4.84 0.12 -20.57
C GLU A 12 -5.31 -0.36 -19.18
N SER A 13 -4.42 -0.36 -18.20
CA SER A 13 -4.74 -0.76 -16.83
C SER A 13 -5.76 0.18 -16.19
N VAL A 14 -5.61 1.50 -16.38
CA VAL A 14 -6.55 2.51 -15.89
C VAL A 14 -7.93 2.34 -16.53
N LEU A 15 -8.00 2.20 -17.86
CA LEU A 15 -9.27 1.96 -18.56
C LEU A 15 -9.97 0.69 -18.06
N LYS A 16 -9.20 -0.40 -17.86
CA LYS A 16 -9.73 -1.66 -17.32
C LYS A 16 -10.28 -1.49 -15.91
N LEU A 17 -9.62 -0.72 -15.05
CA LEU A 17 -10.10 -0.42 -13.68
C LEU A 17 -11.40 0.38 -13.71
N ILE A 18 -11.45 1.43 -14.54
CA ILE A 18 -12.63 2.28 -14.72
C ILE A 18 -13.81 1.42 -15.18
N ASN A 19 -13.66 0.71 -16.31
CA ASN A 19 -14.71 -0.12 -16.91
C ASN A 19 -15.23 -1.20 -15.94
N ASN A 20 -14.35 -1.83 -15.18
CA ASN A 20 -14.76 -2.78 -14.16
C ASN A 20 -15.57 -2.14 -13.03
N THR A 21 -15.23 -0.90 -12.63
CA THR A 21 -15.92 -0.19 -11.55
C THR A 21 -17.28 0.36 -11.95
N ILE A 22 -17.41 0.82 -13.19
CA ILE A 22 -18.66 1.37 -13.72
C ILE A 22 -19.58 0.33 -14.36
N SER A 23 -19.25 -0.96 -14.24
CA SER A 23 -20.11 -2.05 -14.73
C SER A 23 -21.50 -2.00 -14.08
N ASP A 24 -22.53 -2.34 -14.85
CA ASP A 24 -23.93 -2.32 -14.38
C ASP A 24 -24.12 -3.15 -13.10
N LYS A 25 -23.41 -4.27 -12.98
CA LYS A 25 -23.43 -5.12 -11.78
C LYS A 25 -22.96 -4.36 -10.54
N LYS A 26 -21.85 -3.61 -10.63
CA LYS A 26 -21.34 -2.82 -9.50
C LYS A 26 -22.21 -1.61 -9.22
N ILE A 27 -22.70 -0.92 -10.25
CA ILE A 27 -23.63 0.20 -10.09
C ILE A 27 -24.88 -0.27 -9.34
N LYS A 28 -25.54 -1.35 -9.79
CA LYS A 28 -26.72 -1.93 -9.11
C LYS A 28 -26.45 -2.27 -7.63
N LYS A 29 -25.27 -2.83 -7.33
CA LYS A 29 -24.87 -3.14 -5.95
C LYS A 29 -24.70 -1.88 -5.09
N ILE A 30 -24.21 -0.77 -5.66
CA ILE A 30 -24.08 0.50 -4.94
C ILE A 30 -25.46 1.13 -4.74
N VAL A 31 -26.31 1.12 -5.77
CA VAL A 31 -27.70 1.59 -5.69
C VAL A 31 -28.44 0.91 -4.54
N SER A 32 -28.46 -0.42 -4.49
CA SER A 32 -29.18 -1.17 -3.44
C SER A 32 -28.67 -0.86 -2.03
N LYS A 33 -27.36 -0.62 -1.87
CA LYS A 33 -26.78 -0.17 -0.59
C LYS A 33 -27.22 1.21 -0.16
N HIS A 34 -27.61 2.08 -1.09
CA HIS A 34 -27.97 3.47 -0.81
C HIS A 34 -29.48 3.71 -0.73
N GLU A 35 -30.30 2.85 -1.34
CA GLU A 35 -31.77 2.87 -1.27
C GLU A 35 -32.27 2.71 0.17
N VAL A 36 -31.66 1.83 0.96
CA VAL A 36 -32.08 1.53 2.34
C VAL A 36 -31.54 2.52 3.39
N LYS A 37 -30.77 3.53 2.97
CA LYS A 37 -30.10 4.45 3.89
C LYS A 37 -30.87 5.76 4.02
N THR A 38 -31.34 6.05 5.23
CA THR A 38 -31.83 7.39 5.62
C THR A 38 -30.67 8.39 5.59
N HIS A 39 -30.75 9.40 4.72
CA HIS A 39 -29.69 10.41 4.57
C HIS A 39 -30.22 11.68 3.90
N PHE A 40 -29.71 12.85 4.29
CA PHE A 40 -30.06 14.13 3.68
C PHE A 40 -29.45 14.38 2.27
N VAL A 41 -28.44 13.60 1.86
CA VAL A 41 -27.77 13.77 0.58
C VAL A 41 -28.53 12.95 -0.47
N PRO A 42 -28.92 13.55 -1.62
CA PRO A 42 -29.67 12.83 -2.64
C PRO A 42 -28.95 11.55 -3.10
N MET A 43 -29.72 10.49 -3.31
CA MET A 43 -29.20 9.15 -3.61
C MET A 43 -28.23 9.14 -4.80
N LYS A 44 -28.50 9.92 -5.85
CA LYS A 44 -27.66 10.02 -7.06
C LYS A 44 -26.22 10.46 -6.74
N TYR A 45 -26.05 11.45 -5.88
CA TYR A 45 -24.71 11.90 -5.45
C TYR A 45 -24.03 10.89 -4.54
N ARG A 46 -24.81 10.19 -3.70
CA ARG A 46 -24.26 9.11 -2.85
C ARG A 46 -23.76 7.93 -3.69
N ILE A 47 -24.47 7.56 -4.77
CA ILE A 47 -24.05 6.52 -5.71
C ILE A 47 -22.77 6.94 -6.44
N LEU A 48 -22.73 8.17 -6.98
CA LEU A 48 -21.54 8.70 -7.64
C LEU A 48 -20.33 8.72 -6.69
N GLY A 49 -20.50 9.25 -5.48
CA GLY A 49 -19.45 9.26 -4.46
C GLY A 49 -18.97 7.86 -4.11
N GLY A 50 -19.87 6.88 -4.00
CA GLY A 50 -19.51 5.48 -3.77
C GLY A 50 -18.70 4.84 -4.91
N LEU A 51 -18.99 5.19 -6.16
CA LEU A 51 -18.21 4.74 -7.32
C LEU A 51 -16.82 5.36 -7.35
N LEU A 52 -16.72 6.67 -7.13
CA LEU A 52 -15.42 7.38 -7.06
C LEU A 52 -14.57 6.84 -5.91
N GLN A 53 -15.17 6.58 -4.75
CA GLN A 53 -14.48 5.92 -3.63
C GLN A 53 -13.98 4.52 -4.02
N SER A 54 -14.79 3.74 -4.74
CA SER A 54 -14.34 2.42 -5.23
C SER A 54 -13.16 2.54 -6.20
N LEU A 55 -13.12 3.57 -7.03
CA LEU A 55 -11.99 3.83 -7.93
C LEU A 55 -10.73 4.17 -7.13
N ASN A 56 -10.81 5.02 -6.11
CA ASN A 56 -9.67 5.36 -5.26
C ASN A 56 -9.07 4.12 -4.57
N ILE A 57 -9.92 3.21 -4.06
CA ILE A 57 -9.46 1.95 -3.47
C ILE A 57 -8.76 1.09 -4.52
N GLN A 58 -9.33 1.00 -5.72
CA GLN A 58 -8.76 0.23 -6.81
C GLN A 58 -7.46 0.82 -7.34
N PHE A 59 -7.32 2.14 -7.32
CA PHE A 59 -6.09 2.83 -7.68
C PHE A 59 -4.95 2.47 -6.72
N GLY A 60 -5.21 2.41 -5.41
CA GLY A 60 -4.24 1.89 -4.44
C GLY A 60 -3.72 0.50 -4.80
N ASN A 61 -4.62 -0.45 -5.07
CA ASN A 61 -4.24 -1.81 -5.52
C ASN A 61 -3.48 -1.81 -6.86
N PHE A 62 -3.80 -0.88 -7.75
CA PHE A 62 -3.07 -0.75 -9.03
C PHE A 62 -1.63 -0.31 -8.80
N ILE A 63 -1.37 0.62 -7.87
CA ILE A 63 0.00 1.03 -7.53
C ILE A 63 0.79 -0.14 -6.95
N GLU A 64 0.19 -0.98 -6.10
CA GLU A 64 0.83 -2.22 -5.60
C GLU A 64 1.28 -3.12 -6.76
N VAL A 65 0.39 -3.41 -7.71
CA VAL A 65 0.69 -4.24 -8.89
C VAL A 65 1.73 -3.60 -9.80
N LEU A 66 1.67 -2.27 -9.96
CA LEU A 66 2.62 -1.53 -10.77
C LEU A 66 4.04 -1.61 -10.20
N ILE A 67 4.22 -1.36 -8.91
CA ILE A 67 5.52 -1.48 -8.24
C ILE A 67 6.04 -2.91 -8.35
N HIS A 68 5.20 -3.92 -8.12
CA HIS A 68 5.57 -5.32 -8.33
C HIS A 68 6.10 -5.58 -9.76
N THR A 69 5.39 -5.08 -10.76
CA THR A 69 5.74 -5.23 -12.18
C THR A 69 7.05 -4.51 -12.54
N ILE A 70 7.33 -3.36 -11.90
CA ILE A 70 8.60 -2.65 -12.07
C ILE A 70 9.74 -3.48 -11.49
N VAL A 71 9.59 -3.97 -10.25
CA VAL A 71 10.61 -4.80 -9.59
C VAL A 71 10.94 -6.05 -10.39
N GLU A 72 9.95 -6.75 -10.96
CA GLU A 72 10.16 -7.94 -11.80
C GLU A 72 11.02 -7.68 -13.03
N ARG A 73 11.09 -6.44 -13.51
CA ARG A 73 11.85 -6.04 -14.70
C ARG A 73 13.25 -5.54 -14.38
N GLU A 74 13.51 -5.22 -13.12
CA GLU A 74 14.82 -4.77 -12.67
C GLU A 74 15.78 -5.96 -12.55
N LYS A 75 16.82 -5.98 -13.39
CA LYS A 75 17.76 -7.11 -13.47
C LYS A 75 18.45 -7.39 -12.13
N GLY A 76 18.73 -6.34 -11.36
CA GLY A 76 19.38 -6.41 -10.05
C GLY A 76 18.49 -6.89 -8.91
N LEU A 77 17.17 -6.97 -9.13
CA LEU A 77 16.19 -7.33 -8.12
C LEU A 77 15.57 -8.70 -8.41
N GLU A 78 15.12 -9.36 -7.36
CA GLU A 78 14.42 -10.65 -7.39
C GLU A 78 13.13 -10.53 -6.59
N ILE A 79 11.98 -10.70 -7.23
CA ILE A 79 10.71 -10.73 -6.52
C ILE A 79 10.54 -12.08 -5.78
N ILE A 80 10.09 -12.05 -4.53
CA ILE A 80 9.79 -13.27 -3.77
C ILE A 80 8.37 -13.73 -4.10
N THR A 81 8.18 -14.33 -5.28
CA THR A 81 6.86 -14.71 -5.87
C THR A 81 5.97 -15.59 -4.98
N ALA A 82 6.58 -16.35 -4.06
CA ALA A 82 5.87 -17.18 -3.11
C ALA A 82 5.00 -16.36 -2.14
N LEU A 83 5.37 -15.10 -1.88
CA LEU A 83 4.75 -14.24 -0.87
C LEU A 83 4.31 -12.88 -1.42
N SER A 84 5.10 -12.27 -2.30
CA SER A 84 4.84 -10.93 -2.85
C SER A 84 3.53 -10.88 -3.65
N GLY A 85 2.75 -9.81 -3.47
CA GLY A 85 1.44 -9.63 -4.10
C GLY A 85 0.36 -10.62 -3.65
N ARG A 86 0.64 -11.49 -2.67
CA ARG A 86 -0.31 -12.51 -2.19
C ARG A 86 -1.17 -11.95 -1.07
N LYS A 87 -2.44 -12.38 -1.08
CA LYS A 87 -3.44 -12.01 -0.08
C LYS A 87 -3.66 -13.14 0.91
N ASN A 88 -4.03 -12.77 2.14
CA ASN A 88 -4.39 -13.71 3.20
C ASN A 88 -3.32 -14.76 3.54
N ILE A 89 -2.04 -14.39 3.43
CA ILE A 89 -0.93 -15.26 3.81
C ILE A 89 -0.98 -15.49 5.33
N PRO A 90 -0.99 -16.75 5.80
CA PRO A 90 -0.95 -17.04 7.22
C PRO A 90 0.46 -16.75 7.76
N LEU A 91 0.58 -15.71 8.57
CA LEU A 91 1.81 -15.36 9.26
C LEU A 91 1.67 -15.68 10.74
N SER A 92 2.62 -16.47 11.26
CA SER A 92 2.72 -16.79 12.68
C SER A 92 3.39 -15.64 13.42
N LEU A 93 2.79 -15.19 14.50
CA LEU A 93 3.31 -14.18 15.42
C LEU A 93 3.39 -14.78 16.83
N SER A 94 4.57 -14.73 17.46
CA SER A 94 4.68 -15.10 18.88
C SER A 94 3.88 -14.13 19.73
N ALA A 95 3.27 -14.62 20.82
CA ALA A 95 2.54 -13.76 21.76
C ALA A 95 3.42 -12.60 22.26
N LYS A 96 4.69 -12.87 22.55
CA LYS A 96 5.69 -11.87 22.93
C LYS A 96 5.85 -10.76 21.89
N THR A 97 5.92 -11.11 20.61
CA THR A 97 6.07 -10.12 19.54
C THR A 97 4.80 -9.31 19.32
N ASP A 98 3.61 -9.93 19.42
CA ASP A 98 2.33 -9.21 19.33
C ASP A 98 2.23 -8.15 20.44
N SER A 99 2.56 -8.52 21.69
CA SER A 99 2.62 -7.59 22.82
C SER A 99 3.67 -6.49 22.66
N LEU A 100 4.87 -6.82 22.16
CA LEU A 100 5.92 -5.83 21.90
C LEU A 100 5.46 -4.76 20.90
N ILE A 101 4.76 -5.17 19.84
CA ILE A 101 4.24 -4.24 18.83
C ILE A 101 3.17 -3.34 19.44
N ASP A 102 2.23 -3.90 20.18
CA ASP A 102 1.14 -3.11 20.77
C ASP A 102 1.66 -2.14 21.86
N GLN A 103 2.67 -2.55 22.63
CA GLN A 103 3.38 -1.67 23.56
C GLN A 103 4.10 -0.53 22.83
N PHE A 104 4.89 -0.83 21.78
CA PHE A 104 5.62 0.19 21.02
C PHE A 104 4.67 1.24 20.41
N ILE A 105 3.55 0.79 19.81
CA ILE A 105 2.52 1.69 19.29
C ILE A 105 1.96 2.58 20.40
N THR A 106 1.62 2.01 21.56
CA THR A 106 1.05 2.75 22.69
C THR A 106 2.04 3.78 23.25
N GLU A 107 3.30 3.40 23.43
CA GLU A 107 4.36 4.29 23.91
C GLU A 107 4.55 5.50 22.99
N ARG A 108 4.55 5.29 21.67
CA ARG A 108 4.70 6.39 20.70
C ARG A 108 3.50 7.33 20.68
N GLN A 109 2.29 6.86 21.00
CA GLN A 109 1.11 7.72 21.14
C GLN A 109 1.21 8.67 22.34
N VAL A 110 1.91 8.25 23.40
CA VAL A 110 2.05 9.03 24.64
C VAL A 110 3.33 9.87 24.64
N ASN A 111 4.41 9.39 24.02
CA ASN A 111 5.71 10.05 24.02
C ASN A 111 6.29 10.16 22.61
N THR A 112 6.29 11.39 22.07
CA THR A 112 6.87 11.70 20.77
C THR A 112 8.20 12.44 20.94
N ASP A 113 9.25 11.70 21.31
CA ASP A 113 10.61 12.25 21.33
C ASP A 113 11.25 12.28 19.94
N LYS A 114 12.40 12.97 19.84
CA LYS A 114 13.22 13.08 18.63
C LYS A 114 14.10 11.84 18.35
N GLN A 115 13.99 10.76 19.12
CA GLN A 115 14.85 9.57 19.00
C GLN A 115 14.20 8.41 18.23
N LEU A 116 13.11 8.68 17.49
CA LEU A 116 12.32 7.67 16.78
C LEU A 116 13.18 6.69 15.96
N SER A 117 14.12 7.17 15.14
CA SER A 117 14.95 6.30 14.30
C SER A 117 15.76 5.28 15.12
N LYS A 118 16.40 5.71 16.21
CA LYS A 118 17.19 4.82 17.08
C LYS A 118 16.29 3.81 17.81
N GLN A 119 15.14 4.28 18.30
CA GLN A 119 14.17 3.42 18.99
C GLN A 119 13.57 2.38 18.05
N PHE A 120 13.28 2.76 16.81
CA PHE A 120 12.73 1.89 15.78
C PHE A 120 13.71 0.77 15.42
N GLU A 121 14.98 1.08 15.18
CA GLU A 121 16.02 0.06 14.90
C GLU A 121 16.19 -0.95 16.05
N ALA A 122 16.24 -0.44 17.28
CA ALA A 122 16.29 -1.29 18.47
C ALA A 122 15.02 -2.16 18.58
N PHE A 123 13.86 -1.61 18.21
CA PHE A 123 12.59 -2.32 18.20
C PHE A 123 12.53 -3.43 17.14
N LEU A 124 12.97 -3.18 15.90
CA LEU A 124 13.07 -4.22 14.87
C LEU A 124 14.00 -5.35 15.30
N SER A 125 15.12 -5.02 15.95
CA SER A 125 16.04 -6.01 16.51
C SER A 125 15.38 -6.87 17.60
N LYS A 126 14.57 -6.25 18.48
CA LYS A 126 13.76 -6.97 19.48
C LYS A 126 12.75 -7.91 18.82
N ILE A 127 12.09 -7.50 17.73
CA ILE A 127 11.19 -8.38 16.96
C ILE A 127 11.96 -9.60 16.45
N VAL A 128 13.13 -9.42 15.83
CA VAL A 128 13.92 -10.53 15.28
C VAL A 128 14.32 -11.54 16.36
N VAL A 129 14.63 -11.08 17.57
CA VAL A 129 14.94 -11.96 18.70
C VAL A 129 13.67 -12.64 19.23
N ALA A 130 12.62 -11.87 19.50
CA ALA A 130 11.38 -12.39 20.10
C ALA A 130 10.70 -13.42 19.19
N GLN A 131 10.77 -13.23 17.87
CA GLN A 131 10.13 -14.11 16.91
C GLN A 131 10.84 -15.46 16.73
N LYS A 132 12.05 -15.63 17.29
CA LYS A 132 12.75 -16.92 17.39
C LYS A 132 12.23 -17.79 18.55
N SER A 133 11.39 -17.26 19.45
CA SER A 133 10.87 -18.08 20.55
C SER A 133 9.89 -19.14 20.05
N ASN A 134 9.87 -20.28 20.73
CA ASN A 134 8.92 -21.37 20.51
C ASN A 134 7.58 -21.14 21.25
N ASP A 135 7.29 -19.89 21.65
CA ASP A 135 6.08 -19.57 22.39
C ASP A 135 4.82 -19.85 21.55
N SER A 136 3.68 -19.95 22.24
CA SER A 136 2.38 -20.01 21.58
C SER A 136 2.27 -18.87 20.56
N SER A 137 1.98 -19.25 19.32
CA SER A 137 1.93 -18.32 18.21
C SER A 137 0.52 -18.18 17.69
N ASN A 138 0.08 -16.93 17.54
CA ASN A 138 -1.16 -16.62 16.87
C ASN A 138 -0.90 -16.54 15.36
N ILE A 139 -1.69 -17.25 14.57
CA ILE A 139 -1.65 -17.14 13.12
C ILE A 139 -2.65 -16.06 12.71
N LYS A 140 -2.15 -15.00 12.07
CA LYS A 140 -2.99 -13.94 11.48
C LYS A 140 -2.80 -13.96 9.96
N LYS A 141 -3.86 -13.60 9.23
CA LYS A 141 -3.82 -13.49 7.77
C LYS A 141 -3.40 -12.08 7.39
N HIS A 142 -2.35 -11.98 6.59
CA HIS A 142 -1.80 -10.71 6.13
C HIS A 142 -1.73 -10.69 4.61
N ASP A 143 -1.96 -9.51 4.04
CA ASP A 143 -1.63 -9.23 2.65
C ASP A 143 -0.19 -8.72 2.61
N ILE A 144 0.57 -9.16 1.60
CA ILE A 144 1.96 -8.74 1.40
C ILE A 144 2.00 -8.01 0.07
N ASP A 145 2.08 -6.68 0.11
CA ASP A 145 1.97 -5.85 -1.09
C ASP A 145 3.14 -6.12 -2.04
N VAL A 146 4.38 -5.85 -1.61
CA VAL A 146 5.59 -6.13 -2.40
C VAL A 146 6.71 -6.65 -1.51
N LEU A 147 7.35 -7.75 -1.92
CA LEU A 147 8.52 -8.33 -1.24
C LEU A 147 9.56 -8.75 -2.28
N PHE A 148 10.77 -8.19 -2.17
CA PHE A 148 11.84 -8.46 -3.12
C PHE A 148 13.22 -8.48 -2.45
N LYS A 149 14.20 -8.99 -3.18
CA LYS A 149 15.59 -9.11 -2.76
C LYS A 149 16.51 -8.39 -3.73
N ASP A 150 17.46 -7.63 -3.21
CA ASP A 150 18.61 -7.17 -3.99
C ASP A 150 19.57 -8.34 -4.19
N LYS A 151 19.85 -8.69 -5.46
CA LYS A 151 20.69 -9.85 -5.80
C LYS A 151 22.17 -9.66 -5.44
N LYS A 152 22.64 -8.42 -5.37
CA LYS A 152 24.03 -8.07 -5.05
C LYS A 152 24.28 -8.15 -3.54
N THR A 153 23.38 -7.60 -2.74
CA THR A 153 23.56 -7.52 -1.28
C THR A 153 22.87 -8.65 -0.52
N ASN A 154 21.96 -9.38 -1.17
CA ASN A 154 21.04 -10.35 -0.57
C ASN A 154 20.09 -9.77 0.50
N VAL A 155 19.99 -8.45 0.61
CA VAL A 155 19.02 -7.79 1.50
C VAL A 155 17.63 -7.93 0.90
N MET A 156 16.66 -8.31 1.73
CA MET A 156 15.24 -8.31 1.38
C MET A 156 14.57 -7.01 1.80
N TYR A 157 13.58 -6.59 1.03
CA TYR A 157 12.81 -5.37 1.22
C TYR A 157 11.33 -5.71 1.19
N TYR A 158 10.61 -5.40 2.27
CA TYR A 158 9.15 -5.50 2.35
C TYR A 158 8.58 -4.10 2.20
N LEU A 159 7.72 -3.89 1.21
CA LEU A 159 6.99 -2.64 1.05
C LEU A 159 5.53 -2.85 1.48
N GLU A 160 5.03 -1.99 2.38
CA GLU A 160 3.60 -1.70 2.49
C GLU A 160 3.34 -0.45 1.66
N VAL A 161 2.55 -0.59 0.60
CA VAL A 161 2.38 0.45 -0.42
C VAL A 161 1.09 1.21 -0.17
N LYS A 162 1.18 2.54 -0.24
CA LYS A 162 0.04 3.45 -0.20
C LYS A 162 0.23 4.50 -1.29
N TYR A 163 -0.85 4.93 -1.92
CA TYR A 163 -0.73 5.98 -2.93
C TYR A 163 -0.62 7.38 -2.29
N ASP A 164 -1.21 7.60 -1.10
CA ASP A 164 -1.24 8.90 -0.42
C ASP A 164 -1.28 8.72 1.11
N ASP A 165 -0.85 9.76 1.82
CA ASP A 165 -0.80 9.83 3.28
C ASP A 165 -1.98 10.66 3.80
N ASN A 166 -3.19 10.09 3.71
CA ASN A 166 -4.45 10.78 4.00
C ASN A 166 -5.29 10.08 5.08
N HIS A 167 -4.67 9.25 5.91
CA HIS A 167 -5.37 8.46 6.91
C HIS A 167 -5.87 9.31 8.08
N ASP A 168 -7.15 9.13 8.44
CA ASP A 168 -7.70 9.59 9.72
C ASP A 168 -6.95 8.94 10.90
N THR A 169 -7.07 9.52 12.10
CA THR A 169 -6.25 9.14 13.27
C THR A 169 -6.35 7.65 13.63
N GLY A 170 -7.53 7.02 13.47
CA GLY A 170 -7.71 5.59 13.74
C GLY A 170 -6.98 4.72 12.72
N LYS A 171 -7.22 4.97 11.43
CA LYS A 171 -6.53 4.24 10.34
C LYS A 171 -5.03 4.45 10.38
N PHE A 172 -4.57 5.61 10.85
CA PHE A 172 -3.16 5.92 10.99
C PHE A 172 -2.45 5.04 12.03
N VAL A 173 -3.09 4.70 13.14
CA VAL A 173 -2.53 3.73 14.10
C VAL A 173 -2.54 2.33 13.49
N ASP A 174 -3.66 1.96 12.88
CA ASP A 174 -3.88 0.60 12.38
C ASP A 174 -2.95 0.23 11.23
N ILE A 175 -2.65 1.15 10.32
CA ILE A 175 -1.70 0.91 9.24
C ILE A 175 -0.28 0.63 9.78
N ASN A 176 0.20 1.43 10.74
CA ASN A 176 1.52 1.24 11.33
C ASN A 176 1.59 -0.07 12.13
N ARG A 177 0.52 -0.42 12.85
CA ARG A 177 0.42 -1.72 13.54
C ARG A 177 0.41 -2.88 12.54
N LYS A 178 -0.37 -2.81 11.46
CA LYS A 178 -0.42 -3.83 10.40
C LYS A 178 0.95 -4.00 9.75
N PHE A 179 1.62 -2.91 9.41
CA PHE A 179 2.96 -2.89 8.82
C PHE A 179 3.97 -3.64 9.71
N LEU A 180 4.02 -3.33 11.00
CA LEU A 180 4.92 -3.99 11.97
C LEU A 180 4.59 -5.47 12.18
N LYS A 181 3.30 -5.82 12.27
CA LYS A 181 2.86 -7.23 12.42
C LYS A 181 3.20 -8.05 11.16
N THR A 182 3.08 -7.45 9.99
CA THR A 182 3.45 -8.11 8.73
C THR A 182 4.96 -8.34 8.66
N TYR A 183 5.77 -7.33 8.98
CA TYR A 183 7.23 -7.47 9.10
C TYR A 183 7.63 -8.59 10.08
N ALA A 184 7.05 -8.61 11.29
CA ALA A 184 7.33 -9.65 12.27
C ALA A 184 6.96 -11.06 11.79
N GLY A 185 5.84 -11.19 11.08
CA GLY A 185 5.44 -12.46 10.46
C GLY A 185 6.42 -12.92 9.38
N LEU A 186 6.91 -11.98 8.56
CA LEU A 186 7.91 -12.23 7.53
C LEU A 186 9.26 -12.65 8.12
N VAL A 187 9.68 -12.05 9.24
CA VAL A 187 10.90 -12.44 9.97
C VAL A 187 10.93 -13.94 10.26
N LYS A 188 9.81 -14.51 10.74
CA LYS A 188 9.71 -15.96 10.98
C LYS A 188 9.68 -16.75 9.68
N THR A 189 8.81 -16.35 8.76
CA THR A 189 8.53 -17.07 7.51
C THR A 189 9.76 -17.18 6.62
N LEU A 190 10.59 -16.13 6.57
CA LEU A 190 11.82 -16.05 5.79
C LEU A 190 13.06 -16.44 6.61
N ASN A 191 12.89 -16.90 7.86
CA ASN A 191 13.96 -17.31 8.76
C ASN A 191 15.03 -16.22 8.99
N ILE A 192 14.62 -14.95 9.08
CA ILE A 192 15.49 -13.80 9.30
C ILE A 192 16.20 -13.90 10.66
N LYS A 193 17.51 -13.71 10.66
CA LYS A 193 18.37 -13.82 11.85
C LYS A 193 18.91 -12.49 12.33
N ASP A 194 19.06 -11.53 11.42
CA ASP A 194 19.59 -10.20 11.66
C ASP A 194 18.69 -9.15 10.98
N VAL A 195 18.49 -8.00 11.65
CA VAL A 195 17.66 -6.90 11.16
C VAL A 195 18.10 -6.38 9.79
N LYS A 196 19.40 -6.48 9.46
CA LYS A 196 19.95 -6.05 8.17
C LYS A 196 19.52 -6.93 7.00
N GLN A 197 18.97 -8.12 7.25
CA GLN A 197 18.55 -9.03 6.19
C GLN A 197 17.17 -8.71 5.62
N LEU A 198 16.31 -8.01 6.37
CA LEU A 198 14.97 -7.63 5.93
C LEU A 198 14.68 -6.19 6.36
N LYS A 199 14.57 -5.28 5.40
CA LYS A 199 14.19 -3.88 5.63
C LYS A 199 12.70 -3.69 5.35
N PRO A 200 11.89 -3.31 6.36
CA PRO A 200 10.50 -2.93 6.12
C PRO A 200 10.44 -1.46 5.65
N ILE A 201 9.62 -1.15 4.65
CA ILE A 201 9.45 0.20 4.13
C ILE A 201 7.96 0.48 4.00
N LEU A 202 7.50 1.58 4.62
CA LEU A 202 6.18 2.12 4.36
C LEU A 202 6.30 3.10 3.19
N TYR A 203 5.80 2.72 2.03
CA TYR A 203 5.94 3.50 0.80
C TYR A 203 4.68 4.31 0.50
N TYR A 204 4.85 5.61 0.26
CA TYR A 204 3.83 6.50 -0.27
C TYR A 204 4.19 6.94 -1.68
N LEU A 205 3.32 6.70 -2.66
CA LEU A 205 3.55 7.18 -4.03
C LEU A 205 3.66 8.70 -4.06
N ASN A 206 2.77 9.42 -3.37
CA ASN A 206 2.81 10.88 -3.31
C ASN A 206 3.81 11.41 -2.27
N ARG A 207 4.39 12.59 -2.56
CA ARG A 207 5.37 13.28 -1.71
C ARG A 207 4.77 13.94 -0.46
N LYS A 208 3.45 14.19 -0.48
CA LYS A 208 2.77 14.96 0.57
C LYS A 208 2.89 14.28 1.93
N ILE A 209 3.14 15.09 2.95
CA ILE A 209 3.12 14.68 4.36
C ILE A 209 1.91 15.35 5.01
N MET A 210 1.07 14.58 5.72
CA MET A 210 -0.08 15.16 6.41
C MET A 210 0.22 15.55 7.86
N LYS A 211 0.63 14.59 8.71
CA LYS A 211 0.82 14.82 10.17
C LYS A 211 2.19 14.39 10.70
N GLY A 212 3.08 13.87 9.84
CA GLY A 212 4.33 13.23 10.23
C GLY A 212 4.10 11.89 10.94
N ASN A 213 5.03 10.95 10.78
CA ASN A 213 4.89 9.62 11.38
C ASN A 213 5.65 9.52 12.71
N ILE A 214 4.92 9.14 13.77
CA ILE A 214 5.45 8.96 15.12
C ILE A 214 5.84 7.52 15.43
N TYR A 215 5.52 6.56 14.56
CA TYR A 215 5.76 5.12 14.72
C TYR A 215 6.90 4.61 13.85
N VAL A 216 7.02 5.14 12.63
CA VAL A 216 8.01 4.71 11.63
C VAL A 216 8.85 5.93 11.24
N PRO A 217 10.19 5.84 11.28
CA PRO A 217 11.07 6.97 11.01
C PRO A 217 11.06 7.37 9.53
N GLU A 218 10.82 8.66 9.28
CA GLU A 218 10.67 9.24 7.94
C GLU A 218 11.94 9.06 7.08
N GLU A 219 13.11 9.26 7.67
CA GLU A 219 14.37 9.23 6.91
C GLU A 219 14.83 7.83 6.50
N THR A 220 14.45 6.79 7.23
CA THR A 220 15.03 5.45 7.05
C THR A 220 14.03 4.39 6.60
N HIS A 221 12.76 4.50 6.97
CA HIS A 221 11.75 3.46 6.74
C HIS A 221 10.45 3.97 6.10
N ILE A 222 10.31 5.30 5.91
CA ILE A 222 9.26 5.85 5.05
C ILE A 222 9.90 6.33 3.76
N TYR A 223 9.32 5.88 2.65
CA TYR A 223 9.76 6.26 1.34
C TYR A 223 8.61 6.99 0.68
N ARG A 224 8.88 8.16 0.12
CA ARG A 224 7.87 8.96 -0.57
C ARG A 224 8.33 9.29 -1.98
N GLY A 225 7.41 9.26 -2.93
CA GLY A 225 7.68 9.66 -4.31
C GLY A 225 8.90 8.97 -4.89
N GLU A 226 9.87 9.78 -5.27
CA GLU A 226 11.06 9.40 -6.00
C GLU A 226 12.07 8.57 -5.19
N LYS A 227 11.98 8.54 -3.86
CA LYS A 227 13.01 7.88 -3.03
C LYS A 227 13.18 6.40 -3.37
N LEU A 228 12.06 5.68 -3.53
CA LEU A 228 12.08 4.26 -3.92
C LEU A 228 12.65 4.08 -5.33
N PHE A 229 12.28 4.95 -6.27
CA PHE A 229 12.69 4.88 -7.66
C PHE A 229 14.20 5.12 -7.79
N LYS A 230 14.72 6.17 -7.14
CA LYS A 230 16.15 6.49 -7.13
C LYS A 230 17.01 5.39 -6.52
N GLU A 231 16.49 4.69 -5.52
CA GLU A 231 17.25 3.64 -4.83
C GLU A 231 17.26 2.31 -5.59
N PHE A 232 16.15 1.95 -6.25
CA PHE A 232 15.97 0.58 -6.75
C PHE A 232 15.71 0.46 -8.25
N PHE A 233 15.22 1.51 -8.93
CA PHE A 233 14.65 1.39 -10.26
C PHE A 233 15.40 2.20 -11.31
N ALA A 234 15.41 1.72 -12.54
CA ALA A 234 15.95 2.46 -13.68
C ALA A 234 14.96 3.53 -14.19
N ILE A 235 13.66 3.26 -14.12
CA ILE A 235 12.61 4.23 -14.46
C ILE A 235 12.60 5.37 -13.43
N GLN A 236 12.42 6.60 -13.90
CA GLN A 236 12.30 7.76 -13.00
C GLN A 236 10.87 7.91 -12.51
N TYR A 237 10.73 8.43 -11.29
CA TYR A 237 9.42 8.67 -10.69
C TYR A 237 8.63 9.71 -11.50
N GLU A 238 9.31 10.73 -12.02
CA GLU A 238 8.74 11.81 -12.80
C GLU A 238 8.05 11.29 -14.08
N ASP A 239 8.66 10.31 -14.77
CA ASP A 239 8.06 9.70 -15.96
C ASP A 239 6.73 8.99 -15.64
N LEU A 240 6.66 8.35 -14.46
CA LEU A 240 5.45 7.69 -13.98
C LEU A 240 4.40 8.72 -13.55
N ASP A 241 4.79 9.72 -12.77
CA ASP A 241 3.92 10.79 -12.28
C ASP A 241 3.28 11.55 -13.45
N ASP A 242 4.09 11.94 -14.44
CA ASP A 242 3.62 12.59 -15.67
C ASP A 242 2.69 11.69 -16.47
N CYS A 243 2.99 10.39 -16.56
CA CYS A 243 2.10 9.45 -17.23
C CYS A 243 0.71 9.42 -16.55
N LEU A 244 0.66 9.32 -15.22
CA LEU A 244 -0.60 9.22 -14.49
C LEU A 244 -1.42 10.50 -14.58
N LYS A 245 -0.76 11.67 -14.50
CA LYS A 245 -1.41 12.98 -14.68
C LYS A 245 -1.95 13.18 -16.09
N ASN A 246 -1.21 12.76 -17.11
CA ASN A 246 -1.69 12.88 -18.48
C ASN A 246 -2.86 11.92 -18.76
N VAL A 247 -2.83 10.72 -18.18
CA VAL A 247 -3.95 9.76 -18.30
C VAL A 247 -5.22 10.29 -17.63
N SER A 248 -5.13 11.04 -16.52
CA SER A 248 -6.34 11.60 -15.89
C SER A 248 -7.02 12.68 -16.72
N GLU A 249 -6.27 13.36 -17.60
CA GLU A 249 -6.78 14.41 -18.49
C GLU A 249 -7.02 13.93 -19.93
N ASP A 250 -6.94 12.61 -20.17
CA ASP A 250 -7.21 12.02 -21.48
C ASP A 250 -8.71 12.16 -21.83
N GLU A 251 -8.99 12.66 -23.04
CA GLU A 251 -10.37 12.96 -23.49
C GLU A 251 -11.29 11.74 -23.43
N GLU A 252 -10.78 10.54 -23.72
CA GLU A 252 -11.54 9.29 -23.63
C GLU A 252 -11.96 9.01 -22.18
N ILE A 253 -11.05 9.22 -21.23
CA ILE A 253 -11.29 9.00 -19.81
C ILE A 253 -12.29 10.03 -19.27
N ILE A 254 -12.12 11.31 -19.61
CA ILE A 254 -13.07 12.37 -19.23
C ILE A 254 -14.47 12.02 -19.76
N ALA A 255 -14.59 11.62 -21.02
CA ALA A 255 -15.87 11.24 -21.62
C ALA A 255 -16.53 10.06 -20.88
N ILE A 256 -15.76 9.08 -20.41
CA ILE A 256 -16.28 7.96 -19.60
C ILE A 256 -16.89 8.48 -18.29
N PHE A 257 -16.21 9.38 -17.58
CA PHE A 257 -16.72 9.95 -16.32
C PHE A 257 -17.95 10.83 -16.54
N ASP A 258 -17.97 11.64 -17.60
CA ASP A 258 -19.13 12.46 -17.96
C ASP A 258 -20.35 11.59 -18.30
N ASN A 259 -20.15 10.51 -19.04
CA ASN A 259 -21.22 9.56 -19.37
C ASN A 259 -21.73 8.82 -18.14
N LEU A 260 -20.82 8.39 -17.25
CA LEU A 260 -21.20 7.81 -15.95
C LEU A 260 -22.06 8.78 -15.14
N TYR A 261 -21.64 10.04 -15.07
CA TYR A 261 -22.38 11.07 -14.36
C TYR A 261 -23.78 11.27 -14.94
N LYS A 262 -23.89 11.39 -16.27
CA LYS A 262 -25.17 11.52 -16.97
C LYS A 262 -26.06 10.31 -16.69
N LYS A 263 -25.50 9.10 -16.72
CA LYS A 263 -26.22 7.85 -16.44
C LYS A 263 -26.80 7.82 -15.03
N ILE A 264 -26.01 8.17 -14.02
CA ILE A 264 -26.48 8.19 -12.62
C ILE A 264 -27.47 9.34 -12.38
N ARG A 265 -27.21 10.52 -12.95
CA ARG A 265 -28.02 11.72 -12.71
C ARG A 265 -29.36 11.67 -13.43
N TYR A 266 -29.38 11.21 -14.67
CA TYR A 266 -30.55 11.29 -15.55
C TYR A 266 -31.15 9.92 -15.90
N GLY A 267 -30.52 8.80 -15.53
CA GLY A 267 -31.01 7.46 -15.85
C GLY A 267 -30.88 7.09 -17.33
N LYS A 268 -29.97 7.75 -18.06
CA LYS A 268 -29.69 7.51 -19.48
C LYS A 268 -28.59 6.47 -19.68
#